data_AF-A0A7L2MCC7-F1
#
_entry.id   AF-A0A7L2MCC7-F1
#
_cell.length_a   1.000
_cell.length_b   1.000
_cell.length_c   1.000
_cell.angle_alpha   90.00
_cell.angle_beta   90.00
_cell.angle_gamma   90.00
#
_symmetry.space_group_name_H-M   'P 1'
#
loop_
_entity.id
_entity.type
_entity.pdbx_description
1 polymer ?
#
loop_
_entity_poly.entity_id
_entity_poly.type
_entity_poly.pdbx_seq_one_letter_code
_entity_poly.pdbx_strand_id
1 'polypeptide(L)'
;SEALAWVGHFPPGSLYGRLCQLLALTTGDRDPLATAGLLAESLSVTTRHQLLAIVHARTRKKRKAAAAAGGDVSDQLQGLSLQEGDSQDSQDSQSHLA
;
A
#
# COMPACT_ATOMS: atom_id res chain seq x y z
N SER A 1 15.57 6.11 9.71
CA SER A 1 14.46 7.08 9.78
C SER A 1 13.16 6.41 9.31
N GLU A 2 12.71 5.39 10.04
CA GLU A 2 11.54 4.58 9.66
C GLU A 2 10.24 5.39 9.71
N ALA A 3 10.12 6.30 10.68
CA ALA A 3 8.97 7.19 10.83
C ALA A 3 8.69 8.05 9.58
N LEU A 4 9.73 8.51 8.86
CA LEU A 4 9.55 9.28 7.62
C LEU A 4 8.94 8.44 6.49
N ALA A 5 9.33 7.17 6.39
CA ALA A 5 8.79 6.25 5.39
C ALA A 5 7.28 6.03 5.62
N TRP A 6 6.86 5.91 6.88
CA TRP A 6 5.46 5.76 7.26
C TRP A 6 4.63 7.01 6.97
N VAL A 7 5.13 8.19 7.35
CA VAL A 7 4.40 9.46 7.14
C VAL A 7 4.39 9.84 5.64
N GLY A 8 5.42 9.46 4.88
CA GLY A 8 5.42 9.60 3.42
C GLY A 8 4.31 8.78 2.74
N HIS A 9 3.90 7.65 3.31
CA HIS A 9 2.93 6.77 2.68
C HIS A 9 1.51 7.35 2.66
N PHE A 10 1.13 8.19 3.65
CA PHE A 10 -0.21 8.78 3.72
C PHE A 10 -0.31 10.07 4.56
N PRO A 11 0.35 11.18 4.18
CA PRO A 11 0.31 12.37 5.02
C PRO A 11 -0.93 13.24 4.77
N PRO A 12 -1.68 13.65 5.82
CA PRO A 12 -2.48 14.88 5.74
C PRO A 12 -1.51 16.03 5.45
N GLY A 13 -1.70 16.75 4.35
CA GLY A 13 -0.67 17.63 3.77
C GLY A 13 -0.01 18.59 4.76
N SER A 14 -0.78 19.19 5.68
CA SER A 14 -0.25 20.12 6.68
C SER A 14 0.55 19.46 7.81
N LEU A 15 0.28 18.19 8.14
CA LEU A 15 0.96 17.46 9.22
C LEU A 15 2.38 17.06 8.82
N TYR A 16 2.56 16.62 7.57
CA TYR A 16 3.87 16.19 7.05
C TYR A 16 4.89 17.33 7.02
N GLY A 17 4.48 18.52 6.57
CA GLY A 17 5.37 19.68 6.55
C GLY A 17 5.89 20.01 7.96
N ARG A 18 5.02 19.97 8.97
CA ARG A 18 5.40 20.23 10.36
C ARG A 18 6.31 19.14 10.93
N LEU A 19 6.09 17.87 10.59
CA LEU A 19 6.95 16.76 10.99
C LEU A 19 8.35 16.88 10.38
N CYS A 20 8.44 17.22 9.08
CA CYS A 20 9.72 17.48 8.42
C CYS A 20 10.48 18.63 9.09
N GLN A 21 9.79 19.72 9.45
CA GLN A 21 10.40 20.84 10.17
C GLN A 21 10.90 20.45 11.57
N LEU A 22 10.10 19.70 12.34
CA LEU A 22 10.52 19.20 13.66
C LEU A 22 11.75 18.30 13.54
N LEU A 23 11.75 17.38 12.57
CA LEU A 23 12.88 16.49 12.30
C LEU A 23 14.13 17.29 11.89
N ALA A 24 13.99 18.31 11.04
CA ALA A 24 15.07 19.20 10.64
C ALA A 24 15.69 19.91 11.86
N LEU A 25 14.86 20.42 12.79
CA LEU A 25 15.33 21.04 14.02
C LEU A 25 16.09 20.06 14.92
N THR A 26 15.64 18.81 15.02
CA THR A 26 16.31 17.77 15.82
C THR A 26 17.56 17.20 15.15
N THR A 27 17.67 17.31 13.82
CA THR A 27 18.80 16.81 13.02
C THR A 27 19.92 17.84 12.99
N GLY A 28 19.59 19.11 12.73
CA GLY A 28 20.46 20.27 12.89
C GLY A 28 21.85 20.12 12.26
N ASP A 29 22.85 20.70 12.93
CA ASP A 29 24.26 20.73 12.49
C ASP A 29 24.91 19.35 12.39
N ARG A 30 24.30 18.30 12.96
CA ARG A 30 24.85 16.93 12.90
C ARG A 30 24.76 16.34 11.51
N ASP A 31 23.75 16.75 10.74
CA ASP A 31 23.58 16.35 9.34
C ASP A 31 22.88 17.49 8.55
N PRO A 32 23.66 18.45 8.00
CA PRO A 32 23.11 19.59 7.28
C PRO A 32 22.46 19.18 5.95
N LEU A 33 22.89 18.07 5.34
CA LEU A 33 22.34 17.59 4.08
C LEU A 33 20.94 16.99 4.30
N ALA A 34 20.80 16.12 5.31
CA ALA A 34 19.48 15.59 5.69
C ALA A 34 18.54 16.70 6.15
N THR A 35 19.04 17.69 6.89
CA THR A 35 18.27 18.87 7.32
C THR A 35 17.75 19.68 6.13
N ALA A 36 18.60 19.96 5.14
CA ALA A 36 18.17 20.66 3.92
C ALA A 36 17.11 19.87 3.14
N GLY A 37 17.26 18.54 3.04
CA GLY A 37 16.27 17.66 2.43
C GLY A 37 14.91 17.71 3.14
N LEU A 38 14.91 17.68 4.48
CA LEU A 38 13.69 17.79 5.28
C LEU A 38 13.00 19.14 5.11
N LEU A 39 13.77 20.24 5.07
CA LEU A 39 13.21 21.56 4.81
C LEU A 39 12.59 21.65 3.41
N ALA A 40 13.27 21.12 2.38
CA ALA A 40 12.74 21.07 1.01
C ALA A 40 11.45 20.23 0.92
N GLU A 41 11.39 19.10 1.61
CA GLU A 41 10.19 18.26 1.72
C GLU A 41 9.04 19.01 2.42
N SER A 42 9.34 19.82 3.44
CA SER A 42 8.33 20.59 4.17
C SER A 42 7.64 21.68 3.33
N LEU A 43 8.34 22.20 2.32
CA LEU A 43 7.83 23.20 1.38
C LEU A 43 7.13 22.56 0.17
N SER A 44 7.48 21.32 -0.15
CA SER A 44 6.98 20.60 -1.33
C SER A 44 5.62 19.93 -1.12
N VAL A 45 4.96 20.18 0.01
CA VAL A 45 3.65 19.60 0.38
C VAL A 45 2.61 19.76 -0.73
N THR A 46 2.48 20.97 -1.29
CA THR A 46 1.51 21.27 -2.36
C THR A 46 1.81 20.46 -3.64
N THR A 47 3.06 20.48 -4.09
CA THR A 47 3.51 19.74 -5.27
C THR A 47 3.31 18.23 -5.10
N ARG A 48 3.63 17.70 -3.92
CA ARG A 48 3.36 16.30 -3.57
C ARG A 48 1.87 15.97 -3.66
N HIS A 49 1.02 16.84 -3.12
CA HIS A 49 -0.43 16.65 -3.16
C HIS A 49 -0.97 16.59 -4.60
N GLN A 50 -0.50 17.51 -5.46
CA GLN A 50 -0.87 17.54 -6.87
C GLN A 50 -0.41 16.27 -7.61
N LEU A 51 0.84 15.84 -7.41
CA LEU A 51 1.38 14.63 -8.01
C LEU A 51 0.60 13.38 -7.58
N LEU A 52 0.30 13.25 -6.29
CA LEU A 52 -0.50 12.14 -5.77
C LEU A 52 -1.91 12.14 -6.37
N ALA A 53 -2.58 13.29 -6.44
CA ALA A 53 -3.90 13.41 -7.07
C ALA A 53 -3.88 12.96 -8.55
N ILE A 54 -2.85 13.37 -9.30
CA ILE A 54 -2.65 12.95 -10.70
C ILE A 54 -2.45 11.43 -10.79
N VAL A 55 -1.59 10.86 -9.94
CA VAL A 55 -1.34 9.41 -9.90
C VAL A 55 -2.62 8.65 -9.57
N HIS A 56 -3.35 9.05 -8.53
CA HIS A 56 -4.63 8.44 -8.16
C HIS A 56 -5.65 8.50 -9.30
N ALA A 57 -5.78 9.65 -9.96
CA ALA A 57 -6.69 9.80 -11.10
C ALA A 57 -6.31 8.87 -12.26
N ARG A 58 -5.02 8.78 -12.59
CA ARG A 58 -4.51 7.88 -13.63
C ARG A 58 -4.73 6.41 -13.28
N THR A 59 -4.42 6.00 -12.06
CA THR A 59 -4.63 4.63 -11.58
C THR A 59 -6.12 4.26 -11.60
N ARG A 60 -6.99 5.16 -11.13
CA ARG A 60 -8.45 4.96 -11.19
C ARG A 60 -8.95 4.82 -12.63
N LYS A 61 -8.47 5.67 -13.56
CA LYS A 61 -8.84 5.59 -14.98
C LYS A 61 -8.41 4.26 -15.59
N LYS A 62 -7.19 3.80 -15.31
CA LYS A 62 -6.68 2.50 -15.75
C LYS A 62 -7.50 1.34 -15.18
N ARG A 63 -7.80 1.34 -13.88
CA ARG A 63 -8.67 0.33 -13.24
C ARG A 63 -10.07 0.27 -13.87
N LYS A 64 -10.69 1.43 -14.12
CA LYS A 64 -11.99 1.49 -14.80
C LYS A 64 -11.92 0.93 -16.23
N ALA A 65 -10.85 1.22 -16.97
CA ALA A 65 -10.63 0.68 -18.30
C ALA A 65 -10.42 -0.86 -18.28
N ALA A 66 -9.66 -1.37 -17.32
CA ALA A 66 -9.46 -2.81 -17.11
C ALA A 66 -10.78 -3.52 -16.72
N ALA A 67 -11.55 -2.93 -15.81
CA ALA A 67 -12.86 -3.45 -15.43
C ALA A 67 -13.84 -3.48 -16.63
N ALA A 68 -13.82 -2.45 -17.48
CA ALA A 68 -14.62 -2.42 -18.71
C ALA A 68 -14.17 -3.44 -19.77
N ALA A 69 -12.92 -3.91 -19.71
CA ALA A 69 -12.33 -4.86 -20.65
C ALA A 69 -12.49 -6.34 -20.23
N GLY A 70 -13.20 -6.64 -19.13
CA GLY A 70 -13.57 -8.02 -18.79
C GLY A 70 -13.21 -8.51 -17.38
N GLY A 71 -12.95 -7.63 -16.41
CA GLY A 71 -12.95 -7.98 -14.98
C GLY A 71 -11.84 -7.30 -14.15
N ASP A 72 -12.15 -6.92 -12.90
CA ASP A 72 -11.12 -6.48 -11.96
C ASP A 72 -10.17 -7.66 -11.68
N VAL A 73 -8.88 -7.40 -11.52
CA VAL A 73 -7.87 -8.44 -11.25
C VAL A 73 -8.23 -9.21 -9.98
N SER A 74 -8.87 -8.53 -9.02
CA SER A 74 -9.43 -9.15 -7.80
C SER A 74 -10.47 -10.22 -8.12
N ASP A 75 -11.35 -9.99 -9.09
CA ASP A 75 -12.41 -10.95 -9.47
C ASP A 75 -11.80 -12.17 -10.15
N GLN A 76 -10.77 -11.96 -11.00
CA GLN A 76 -10.03 -13.06 -11.62
C GLN A 76 -9.28 -13.92 -10.59
N LEU A 77 -8.71 -13.30 -9.54
CA LEU A 77 -8.01 -14.01 -8.48
C LEU A 77 -8.97 -14.76 -7.54
N GLN A 78 -10.17 -14.22 -7.29
CA GLN A 78 -11.20 -14.90 -6.50
C GLN A 78 -11.68 -16.19 -7.18
N GLY A 79 -11.71 -16.23 -8.51
CA GLY A 79 -12.02 -17.43 -9.29
C GLY A 79 -10.96 -18.54 -9.23
N LEU A 80 -9.77 -18.26 -8.69
CA LEU A 80 -8.67 -19.23 -8.56
C LEU A 80 -8.57 -19.85 -7.15
N SER A 81 -9.55 -19.63 -6.27
CA SER A 81 -9.55 -20.22 -4.92
C SER A 81 -9.75 -21.74 -5.00
N LEU A 82 -8.76 -22.50 -4.54
CA LEU A 82 -8.83 -23.96 -4.42
C LEU A 82 -9.77 -24.33 -3.27
N GLN A 83 -10.88 -24.98 -3.58
CA GLN A 83 -11.72 -25.65 -2.58
C GLN A 83 -10.93 -26.86 -2.07
N GLU A 84 -10.38 -26.77 -0.86
CA GLU A 84 -9.76 -27.90 -0.17
C GLU A 84 -10.82 -29.00 -0.03
N GLY A 85 -10.56 -30.15 -0.67
CA GLY A 85 -11.53 -31.24 -0.80
C GLY A 85 -11.91 -31.82 0.56
N ASP A 86 -13.22 -32.01 0.73
CA ASP A 86 -13.82 -32.83 1.78
C ASP A 86 -13.18 -34.23 1.73
N SER A 87 -12.42 -34.57 2.78
CA SER A 87 -11.78 -35.87 2.88
C SER A 87 -12.88 -36.91 3.16
N GLN A 88 -13.41 -37.50 2.10
CA GLN A 88 -14.19 -38.74 2.19
C GLN A 88 -13.29 -39.84 2.72
N ASP A 89 -13.40 -40.06 4.03
CA ASP A 89 -12.80 -41.17 4.75
C ASP A 89 -13.53 -42.46 4.36
N SER A 90 -13.10 -43.07 3.26
CA SER A 90 -13.44 -44.46 2.92
C SER A 90 -12.58 -45.38 3.77
N GLN A 91 -13.15 -45.87 4.87
CA GLN A 91 -12.66 -47.10 5.52
C GLN A 91 -13.70 -48.21 5.36
N ASP A 92 -13.51 -48.97 4.29
CA ASP A 92 -13.98 -50.34 4.13
C ASP A 92 -13.15 -51.24 5.06
N SER A 93 -13.78 -51.95 5.99
CA SER A 93 -13.19 -53.14 6.63
C SER A 93 -14.26 -54.04 7.28
N GLN A 94 -14.61 -55.08 6.52
CA GLN A 94 -14.77 -56.49 6.92
C GLN A 94 -15.68 -56.87 8.11
N SER A 95 -16.78 -57.56 7.80
CA SER A 95 -17.11 -58.83 8.49
C SER A 95 -17.96 -59.76 7.60
N HIS A 96 -17.41 -60.91 7.25
CA HIS A 96 -18.12 -62.05 6.68
C HIS A 96 -17.57 -63.34 7.33
N LEU A 97 -18.49 -64.24 7.73
CA LEU A 97 -18.36 -65.61 8.27
C LEU A 97 -17.98 -65.78 9.76
N ALA A 98 -18.98 -66.00 10.62
CA ALA A 98 -19.41 -67.34 11.07
C ALA A 98 -20.69 -67.23 11.92
#